data_AF-A0A0F9K282-F1
#
_entry.id   AF-A0A0F9K282-F1
#
_cell.length_a   1.000
_cell.length_b   1.000
_cell.length_c   1.000
_cell.angle_alpha   90.00
_cell.angle_beta   90.00
_cell.angle_gamma   90.00
#
_symmetry.space_group_name_H-M   'P 1'
#
loop_
_entity.id
_entity.type
_entity.pdbx_description
1 polymer ?
#
loop_
_entity_poly.entity_id
_entity_poly.type
_entity_poly.pdbx_seq_one_letter_code
_entity_poly.pdbx_strand_id
1 'polypeptide(L)'
;MPHQPGEDITIASYNDIVTSINNIFGTGNGDSGYGGNSLNVTLPNLVTKTAGSIITNEDWLVLRDAQFDLAAHQGTTLPDALPDITNMEDADTIQAFESPDVGLDPGQIDSVANFNLLVANRGVVSPGNVAVATTLTSVRSTSWSSFIEHELIVDFGSADNARFFFNTGGEIRIDADRAGGSATAQNANWDSILASVGALNFGGNGYFALTSAFSALPPVGRTVTSGYGYYGANSWTISAKRDDAAGSNGGNGSIIRFKSSFLDGHTNVFFDQVDGTFTSTIEERRSTGIFVRPTPTFTTIIPLTSGN
;
A
#
# COMPACT_ATOMS: atom_id res chain seq x y z
N MET A 1 19.73 11.11 -19.42
CA MET A 1 20.35 10.29 -20.49
C MET A 1 21.53 9.57 -19.87
N PRO A 2 21.84 8.32 -20.22
CA PRO A 2 23.02 7.65 -19.66
C PRO A 2 24.27 8.43 -20.09
N HIS A 3 25.17 8.70 -19.16
CA HIS A 3 26.45 9.31 -19.48
C HIS A 3 27.30 8.34 -20.30
N GLN A 4 28.38 8.81 -20.90
CA GLN A 4 29.39 7.95 -21.54
C GLN A 4 30.56 7.69 -20.58
N PRO A 5 31.29 6.56 -20.73
CA PRO A 5 32.47 6.30 -19.93
C PRO A 5 33.49 7.44 -19.99
N GLY A 6 33.93 7.91 -18.82
CA GLY A 6 34.89 9.01 -18.68
C GLY A 6 34.31 10.42 -18.77
N GLU A 7 32.98 10.58 -18.86
CA GLU A 7 32.33 11.89 -18.71
C GLU A 7 32.32 12.34 -17.25
N ASP A 8 32.70 13.60 -17.01
CA ASP A 8 32.58 14.22 -15.69
C ASP A 8 31.10 14.40 -15.33
N ILE A 9 30.72 13.99 -14.12
CA ILE A 9 29.35 14.17 -13.66
C ILE A 9 29.14 15.61 -13.24
N THR A 10 28.32 16.31 -14.02
CA THR A 10 27.94 17.70 -13.72
C THR A 10 26.94 17.77 -12.55
N ILE A 11 26.84 18.93 -11.92
CA ILE A 11 25.81 19.19 -10.89
C ILE A 11 24.39 19.02 -11.46
N ALA A 12 24.18 19.37 -12.73
CA ALA A 12 22.90 19.17 -13.40
C ALA A 12 22.57 17.67 -13.49
N SER A 13 23.53 16.88 -13.97
CA SER A 13 23.43 15.42 -14.06
C SER A 13 23.15 14.76 -12.71
N TYR A 14 23.88 15.16 -11.66
CA TYR A 14 23.65 14.68 -10.30
C TYR A 14 22.22 14.98 -9.84
N ASN A 15 21.76 16.22 -10.05
CA ASN A 15 20.41 16.64 -9.65
C ASN A 15 19.30 15.90 -10.44
N ASP A 16 19.55 15.55 -11.70
CA ASP A 16 18.62 14.74 -12.50
C ASP A 16 18.50 13.31 -11.93
N ILE A 17 19.61 12.71 -11.49
CA ILE A 17 19.63 11.39 -10.83
C ILE A 17 18.89 11.46 -9.50
N VAL A 18 19.22 12.43 -8.65
CA VAL A 18 18.53 12.69 -7.36
C VAL A 18 17.03 12.80 -7.57
N THR A 19 16.61 13.59 -8.57
CA THR A 19 15.19 13.79 -8.88
C THR A 19 14.52 12.48 -9.32
N SER A 20 15.21 11.70 -10.16
CA SER A 20 14.71 10.41 -10.64
C SER A 20 14.51 9.41 -9.50
N ILE A 21 15.47 9.31 -8.57
CA ILE A 21 15.38 8.43 -7.40
C ILE A 21 14.31 8.93 -6.43
N ASN A 22 14.23 10.24 -6.17
CA ASN A 22 13.24 10.85 -5.27
C ASN A 22 11.79 10.66 -5.72
N ASN A 23 11.54 10.37 -7.00
CA ASN A 23 10.20 10.00 -7.48
C ASN A 23 9.67 8.74 -6.78
N ILE A 24 10.54 7.84 -6.31
CA ILE A 24 10.13 6.62 -5.61
C ILE A 24 10.62 6.62 -4.17
N PHE A 25 11.90 6.89 -3.93
CA PHE A 25 12.46 6.88 -2.58
C PHE A 25 11.79 7.94 -1.69
N GLY A 26 11.64 9.15 -2.24
CA GLY A 26 11.24 10.31 -1.46
C GLY A 26 9.75 10.57 -1.41
N THR A 27 9.39 11.84 -1.38
CA THR A 27 8.02 12.32 -1.19
C THR A 27 7.10 11.90 -2.35
N GLY A 28 7.64 11.88 -3.57
CA GLY A 28 6.90 11.58 -4.79
C GLY A 28 5.60 12.40 -4.95
N ASN A 29 4.72 11.90 -5.82
CA ASN A 29 3.39 12.47 -6.05
C ASN A 29 2.43 11.36 -6.53
N GLY A 30 1.19 11.36 -6.04
CA GLY A 30 0.18 10.38 -6.45
C GLY A 30 0.56 8.95 -6.04
N ASP A 31 0.62 8.02 -7.00
CA ASP A 31 0.99 6.61 -6.80
C ASP A 31 2.50 6.37 -6.66
N SER A 32 3.27 7.42 -6.37
CA SER A 32 4.73 7.38 -6.26
C SER A 32 5.24 8.04 -4.96
N GLY A 33 6.44 7.65 -4.54
CA GLY A 33 7.07 8.10 -3.30
C GLY A 33 6.79 7.19 -2.09
N TYR A 34 7.85 6.79 -1.40
CA TYR A 34 7.83 5.95 -0.20
C TYR A 34 8.03 6.75 1.09
N GLY A 35 8.37 8.04 0.98
CA GLY A 35 8.53 8.95 2.11
C GLY A 35 9.86 8.76 2.85
N GLY A 36 10.93 8.42 2.12
CA GLY A 36 12.25 8.14 2.65
C GLY A 36 12.33 6.82 3.41
N ASN A 37 13.55 6.42 3.80
CA ASN A 37 13.74 5.22 4.60
C ASN A 37 13.25 5.42 6.06
N SER A 38 13.00 4.31 6.75
CA SER A 38 12.49 4.32 8.14
C SER A 38 13.45 4.96 9.16
N LEU A 39 14.73 5.08 8.83
CA LEU A 39 15.72 5.74 9.68
C LEU A 39 15.65 7.27 9.62
N ASN A 40 15.09 7.85 8.55
CA ASN A 40 15.04 9.30 8.32
C ASN A 40 13.73 9.79 7.68
N VAL A 41 12.59 9.52 8.32
CA VAL A 41 11.27 10.02 7.85
C VAL A 41 11.17 11.56 7.85
N THR A 42 12.06 12.25 8.58
CA THR A 42 12.12 13.72 8.68
C THR A 42 12.72 14.39 7.44
N LEU A 43 13.49 13.66 6.62
CA LEU A 43 14.09 14.13 5.37
C LEU A 43 13.78 13.11 4.28
N PRO A 44 12.54 13.10 3.75
CA PRO A 44 12.11 12.07 2.82
C PRO A 44 12.91 12.11 1.51
N ASN A 45 13.41 13.28 1.10
CA ASN A 45 14.10 13.45 -0.17
C ASN A 45 15.62 13.47 0.01
N LEU A 46 16.30 12.82 -0.92
CA LEU A 46 17.72 13.03 -1.19
C LEU A 46 17.96 14.48 -1.66
N VAL A 47 19.12 15.03 -1.35
CA VAL A 47 19.39 16.48 -1.47
C VAL A 47 20.07 16.81 -2.79
N THR A 48 19.52 17.78 -3.54
CA THR A 48 20.17 18.35 -4.73
C THR A 48 21.29 19.31 -4.36
N LYS A 49 22.26 19.50 -5.26
CA LYS A 49 23.39 20.41 -5.08
C LYS A 49 23.19 21.71 -5.86
N THR A 50 23.66 22.82 -5.29
CA THR A 50 23.67 24.13 -5.96
C THR A 50 24.88 24.26 -6.88
N ALA A 51 24.78 25.06 -7.95
CA ALA A 51 25.89 25.31 -8.86
C ALA A 51 27.16 25.76 -8.12
N GLY A 52 28.32 25.21 -8.51
CA GLY A 52 29.61 25.45 -7.85
C GLY A 52 29.88 24.60 -6.61
N SER A 53 28.95 23.74 -6.19
CA SER A 53 29.22 22.76 -5.13
C SER A 53 30.12 21.63 -5.63
N ILE A 54 30.85 21.01 -4.70
CA ILE A 54 31.57 19.77 -4.95
C ILE A 54 30.60 18.61 -4.70
N ILE A 55 30.53 17.68 -5.65
CA ILE A 55 29.86 16.39 -5.46
C ILE A 55 30.87 15.47 -4.79
N THR A 56 30.49 14.93 -3.63
CA THR A 56 31.36 14.07 -2.81
C THR A 56 31.05 12.59 -3.01
N ASN A 57 31.93 11.69 -2.59
CA ASN A 57 31.66 10.25 -2.66
C ASN A 57 30.51 9.84 -1.74
N GLU A 58 30.35 10.51 -0.60
CA GLU A 58 29.17 10.39 0.27
C GLU A 58 27.87 10.69 -0.50
N ASP A 59 27.87 11.70 -1.38
CA ASP A 59 26.69 12.02 -2.19
C ASP A 59 26.30 10.90 -3.17
N TRP A 60 27.28 10.14 -3.65
CA TRP A 60 27.04 8.96 -4.49
C TRP A 60 26.65 7.74 -3.68
N LEU A 61 27.26 7.51 -2.52
CA LEU A 61 26.90 6.43 -1.61
C LEU A 61 25.42 6.54 -1.22
N VAL A 62 24.95 7.75 -0.93
CA VAL A 62 23.53 8.01 -0.64
C VAL A 62 22.61 7.65 -1.81
N LEU A 63 22.99 7.95 -3.06
CA LEU A 63 22.19 7.59 -4.24
C LEU A 63 22.20 6.08 -4.52
N ARG A 64 23.36 5.45 -4.33
CA ARG A 64 23.54 4.01 -4.45
C ARG A 64 22.67 3.27 -3.44
N ASP A 65 22.77 3.65 -2.17
CA ASP A 65 22.07 2.98 -1.08
C ASP A 65 20.56 3.18 -1.22
N ALA A 66 20.10 4.34 -1.69
CA ALA A 66 18.69 4.53 -2.01
C ALA A 66 18.19 3.57 -3.11
N GLN A 67 18.96 3.33 -4.18
CA GLN A 67 18.59 2.37 -5.22
C GLN A 67 18.62 0.93 -4.70
N PHE A 68 19.63 0.59 -3.90
CA PHE A 68 19.73 -0.72 -3.25
C PHE A 68 18.53 -0.96 -2.32
N ASP A 69 18.18 0.01 -1.49
CA ASP A 69 17.05 0.00 -0.57
C ASP A 69 15.73 -0.20 -1.32
N LEU A 70 15.51 0.55 -2.40
CA LEU A 70 14.34 0.40 -3.26
C LEU A 70 14.26 -1.01 -3.86
N ALA A 71 15.35 -1.51 -4.41
CA ALA A 71 15.39 -2.84 -5.01
C ALA A 71 15.12 -3.95 -3.98
N ALA A 72 15.74 -3.84 -2.79
CA ALA A 72 15.55 -4.76 -1.69
C ALA A 72 14.11 -4.74 -1.15
N HIS A 73 13.50 -3.55 -1.02
CA HIS A 73 12.10 -3.40 -0.63
C HIS A 73 11.15 -4.07 -1.63
N GLN A 74 11.36 -3.81 -2.91
CA GLN A 74 10.55 -4.35 -4.01
C GLN A 74 10.79 -5.84 -4.25
N GLY A 75 11.88 -6.41 -3.71
CA GLY A 75 12.28 -7.80 -3.95
C GLY A 75 12.72 -8.03 -5.39
N THR A 76 13.34 -7.02 -6.01
CA THR A 76 13.76 -7.07 -7.41
C THR A 76 15.28 -7.04 -7.55
N THR A 77 15.78 -7.70 -8.60
CA THR A 77 17.20 -7.67 -8.95
C THR A 77 17.39 -6.59 -10.02
N LEU A 78 18.28 -5.64 -9.75
CA LEU A 78 18.63 -4.59 -10.71
C LEU A 78 19.32 -5.20 -11.96
N PRO A 79 18.94 -4.77 -13.19
CA PRO A 79 19.56 -5.23 -14.43
C PRO A 79 21.06 -4.93 -14.50
N ASP A 80 21.45 -3.72 -14.07
CA ASP A 80 22.84 -3.28 -14.05
C ASP A 80 23.32 -3.23 -12.60
N ALA A 81 24.52 -3.73 -12.35
CA ALA A 81 25.10 -3.72 -11.02
C ALA A 81 25.29 -2.28 -10.53
N LEU A 82 24.99 -2.03 -9.26
CA LEU A 82 25.42 -0.79 -8.60
C LEU A 82 26.91 -0.89 -8.25
N PRO A 83 27.63 0.24 -8.15
CA PRO A 83 29.03 0.24 -7.74
C PRO A 83 29.28 -0.46 -6.41
N ASP A 84 30.45 -1.08 -6.27
CA ASP A 84 30.88 -1.61 -4.98
C ASP A 84 31.14 -0.46 -4.00
N ILE A 85 30.71 -0.61 -2.76
CA ILE A 85 30.96 0.37 -1.70
C ILE A 85 32.46 0.60 -1.47
N THR A 86 33.31 -0.40 -1.77
CA THR A 86 34.77 -0.29 -1.63
C THR A 86 35.41 0.61 -2.68
N ASN A 87 34.68 0.96 -3.75
CA ASN A 87 35.16 1.80 -4.85
C ASN A 87 34.61 3.24 -4.73
N MET A 88 34.19 3.65 -3.53
CA MET A 88 33.55 4.93 -3.27
C MET A 88 34.19 5.62 -2.04
N GLU A 89 35.52 5.59 -1.94
CA GLU A 89 36.27 6.18 -0.82
C GLU A 89 36.49 7.69 -1.03
N ASP A 90 36.56 8.50 0.04
CA ASP A 90 36.64 9.99 0.02
C ASP A 90 37.70 10.65 -0.90
N ALA A 91 38.65 9.88 -1.45
CA ALA A 91 39.72 10.37 -2.32
C ALA A 91 39.49 10.14 -3.83
N ASP A 92 38.45 9.39 -4.22
CA ASP A 92 38.20 9.04 -5.62
C ASP A 92 37.48 10.18 -6.38
N THR A 93 37.86 10.40 -7.64
CA THR A 93 37.19 11.37 -8.52
C THR A 93 36.02 10.70 -9.22
N ILE A 94 34.78 11.15 -8.96
CA ILE A 94 33.64 10.52 -9.61
C ILE A 94 33.61 10.83 -11.11
N GLN A 95 33.74 9.78 -11.93
CA GLN A 95 33.45 9.81 -13.36
C GLN A 95 32.27 8.89 -13.69
N ALA A 96 31.53 9.19 -14.76
CA ALA A 96 30.58 8.25 -15.33
C ALA A 96 31.33 6.98 -15.79
N PHE A 97 30.92 5.80 -15.31
CA PHE A 97 31.55 4.51 -15.58
C PHE A 97 33.07 4.56 -15.37
N GLU A 98 33.54 4.68 -14.12
CA GLU A 98 34.96 4.54 -13.76
C GLU A 98 35.53 3.16 -14.16
N SER A 99 35.81 2.94 -15.44
CA SER A 99 36.99 2.19 -15.82
C SER A 99 37.38 2.43 -17.28
N PRO A 100 38.64 2.84 -17.55
CA PRO A 100 39.24 2.68 -18.86
C PRO A 100 39.59 1.21 -19.18
N ASP A 101 39.45 0.27 -18.23
CA ASP A 101 39.71 -1.15 -18.43
C ASP A 101 38.46 -1.90 -18.92
N VAL A 102 38.54 -2.35 -20.18
CA VAL A 102 37.61 -3.30 -20.80
C VAL A 102 37.53 -4.60 -19.99
N GLY A 103 36.58 -4.68 -19.05
CA GLY A 103 36.26 -5.92 -18.32
C GLY A 103 35.92 -5.78 -16.84
N LEU A 104 36.09 -4.59 -16.25
CA LEU A 104 35.61 -4.28 -14.89
C LEU A 104 34.50 -3.24 -15.03
N ASP A 105 33.24 -3.68 -14.99
CA ASP A 105 32.12 -2.75 -14.88
C ASP A 105 32.07 -2.25 -13.43
N PRO A 106 32.47 -1.00 -13.14
CA PRO A 106 32.48 -0.46 -11.78
C PRO A 106 31.08 -0.26 -11.22
N GLY A 107 30.02 -0.55 -12.00
CA GLY A 107 28.62 -0.37 -11.65
C GLY A 107 28.04 0.97 -12.14
N GLN A 108 26.72 1.06 -12.20
CA GLN A 108 25.99 2.13 -12.89
C GLN A 108 24.89 2.73 -12.01
N ILE A 109 25.21 3.85 -11.34
CA ILE A 109 24.21 4.57 -10.52
C ILE A 109 23.22 5.36 -11.38
N ASP A 110 23.56 5.74 -12.61
CA ASP A 110 22.67 6.46 -13.53
C ASP A 110 21.98 5.54 -14.56
N SER A 111 21.98 4.22 -14.32
CA SER A 111 21.36 3.24 -15.22
C SER A 111 19.87 3.54 -15.43
N VAL A 112 19.52 3.80 -16.69
CA VAL A 112 18.13 3.97 -17.14
C VAL A 112 17.33 2.68 -16.97
N ALA A 113 17.96 1.52 -17.14
CA ALA A 113 17.30 0.23 -16.96
C ALA A 113 16.92 0.00 -15.49
N ASN A 114 17.84 0.31 -14.56
CA ASN A 114 17.59 0.28 -13.13
C ASN A 114 16.43 1.21 -12.76
N PHE A 115 16.47 2.48 -13.18
CA PHE A 115 15.39 3.43 -12.88
C PHE A 115 14.04 2.99 -13.44
N ASN A 116 13.99 2.53 -14.68
CA ASN A 116 12.75 2.05 -15.29
C ASN A 116 12.16 0.85 -14.53
N LEU A 117 13.01 -0.09 -14.09
CA LEU A 117 12.55 -1.22 -13.30
C LEU A 117 12.01 -0.78 -11.94
N LEU A 118 12.74 0.07 -11.22
CA LEU A 118 12.30 0.58 -9.92
C LEU A 118 10.95 1.32 -10.04
N VAL A 119 10.78 2.15 -11.08
CA VAL A 119 9.52 2.87 -11.38
C VAL A 119 8.39 1.91 -11.74
N ALA A 120 8.66 0.87 -12.52
CA ALA A 120 7.68 -0.14 -12.88
C ALA A 120 7.19 -0.93 -11.66
N ASN A 121 8.07 -1.14 -10.67
CA ASN A 121 7.77 -1.85 -9.44
C ASN A 121 7.33 -0.92 -8.28
N ARG A 122 7.03 0.35 -8.54
CA ARG A 122 6.43 1.23 -7.52
C ARG A 122 5.08 0.63 -7.07
N GLY A 123 4.84 0.51 -5.77
CA GLY A 123 3.69 -0.23 -5.23
C GLY A 123 3.94 -1.73 -4.96
N VAL A 124 5.05 -2.31 -5.42
CA VAL A 124 5.44 -3.68 -5.11
C VAL A 124 6.25 -3.73 -3.81
N VAL A 125 6.03 -4.78 -3.02
CA VAL A 125 6.79 -5.06 -1.81
C VAL A 125 7.11 -6.55 -1.74
N SER A 126 8.35 -6.87 -1.37
CA SER A 126 8.81 -8.23 -1.15
C SER A 126 8.02 -8.89 -0.03
N PRO A 127 7.63 -10.18 -0.15
CA PRO A 127 6.94 -10.91 0.93
C PRO A 127 7.71 -10.93 2.26
N GLY A 128 9.04 -10.84 2.24
CA GLY A 128 9.87 -10.76 3.46
C GLY A 128 9.84 -9.40 4.14
N ASN A 129 9.33 -8.37 3.46
CA ASN A 129 9.27 -6.99 3.94
C ASN A 129 7.84 -6.55 4.26
N VAL A 130 6.95 -7.50 4.63
CA VAL A 130 5.59 -7.19 5.08
C VAL A 130 5.26 -7.90 6.39
N ALA A 131 4.42 -7.26 7.20
CA ALA A 131 3.77 -7.86 8.35
C ALA A 131 2.26 -7.65 8.26
N VAL A 132 1.50 -8.62 8.79
CA VAL A 132 0.05 -8.56 8.90
C VAL A 132 -0.32 -8.58 10.38
N ALA A 133 -1.23 -7.72 10.79
CA ALA A 133 -1.75 -7.69 12.15
C ALA A 133 -3.25 -7.39 12.16
N THR A 134 -4.01 -8.10 12.99
CA THR A 134 -5.40 -7.77 13.29
C THR A 134 -5.44 -6.46 14.09
N THR A 135 -6.22 -5.48 13.63
CA THR A 135 -6.29 -4.15 14.23
C THR A 135 -7.63 -3.87 14.90
N LEU A 136 -8.71 -4.44 14.36
CA LEU A 136 -10.06 -4.25 14.86
C LEU A 136 -10.87 -5.53 14.67
N THR A 137 -11.72 -5.84 15.64
CA THR A 137 -12.76 -6.87 15.49
C THR A 137 -14.09 -6.32 16.00
N SER A 138 -15.18 -6.69 15.34
CA SER A 138 -16.52 -6.42 15.82
C SER A 138 -17.33 -7.71 15.79
N VAL A 139 -17.91 -8.07 16.93
CA VAL A 139 -18.58 -9.36 17.15
C VAL A 139 -20.04 -9.16 17.48
N ARG A 140 -20.91 -10.00 16.92
CA ARG A 140 -22.34 -10.06 17.22
C ARG A 140 -22.77 -11.51 17.43
N SER A 141 -23.39 -11.81 18.56
CA SER A 141 -23.95 -13.15 18.85
C SER A 141 -25.48 -13.19 18.89
N THR A 142 -26.14 -12.03 18.75
CA THR A 142 -27.61 -11.95 18.66
C THR A 142 -28.04 -12.30 17.24
N SER A 143 -29.07 -13.13 17.12
CA SER A 143 -29.67 -13.43 15.81
C SER A 143 -30.15 -12.15 15.12
N TRP A 144 -30.23 -12.22 13.80
CA TRP A 144 -30.65 -11.09 12.98
C TRP A 144 -31.34 -11.56 11.71
N SER A 145 -32.11 -10.63 11.16
CA SER A 145 -32.72 -10.71 9.84
C SER A 145 -32.64 -9.34 9.20
N SER A 146 -32.95 -9.24 7.91
CA SER A 146 -32.98 -8.01 7.14
C SER A 146 -31.61 -7.36 6.92
N PHE A 147 -30.96 -6.82 7.94
CA PHE A 147 -29.74 -6.03 7.74
C PHE A 147 -28.88 -5.91 9.00
N ILE A 148 -27.56 -6.07 8.84
CA ILE A 148 -26.56 -5.62 9.79
C ILE A 148 -25.41 -4.90 9.08
N GLU A 149 -24.71 -4.03 9.80
CA GLU A 149 -23.55 -3.32 9.27
C GLU A 149 -22.43 -3.14 10.30
N HIS A 150 -21.22 -2.95 9.78
CA HIS A 150 -20.05 -2.52 10.53
C HIS A 150 -19.37 -1.37 9.77
N GLU A 151 -19.23 -0.23 10.43
CA GLU A 151 -18.56 0.96 9.88
C GLU A 151 -17.32 1.30 10.72
N LEU A 152 -16.20 1.55 10.05
CA LEU A 152 -14.96 1.96 10.70
C LEU A 152 -14.27 3.11 9.97
N ILE A 153 -13.41 3.81 10.71
CA ILE A 153 -12.47 4.80 10.19
C ILE A 153 -11.04 4.27 10.34
N VAL A 154 -10.23 4.54 9.33
CA VAL A 154 -8.78 4.39 9.31
C VAL A 154 -8.18 5.79 9.13
N ASP A 155 -7.47 6.28 10.14
CA ASP A 155 -6.85 7.61 10.15
C ASP A 155 -5.32 7.49 10.10
N PHE A 156 -4.72 8.00 9.02
CA PHE A 156 -3.27 8.02 8.80
C PHE A 156 -2.57 9.24 9.40
N GLY A 157 -3.32 10.19 9.96
CA GLY A 157 -2.86 11.47 10.52
C GLY A 157 -2.45 12.50 9.46
N SER A 158 -2.04 12.07 8.27
CA SER A 158 -1.77 12.93 7.11
C SER A 158 -1.98 12.19 5.79
N ALA A 159 -2.30 12.93 4.72
CA ALA A 159 -2.47 12.36 3.39
C ALA A 159 -1.15 11.81 2.80
N ASP A 160 0.00 12.35 3.25
CA ASP A 160 1.32 11.85 2.90
C ASP A 160 1.58 10.49 3.58
N ASN A 161 1.23 10.32 4.86
CA ASN A 161 1.35 9.03 5.54
C ASN A 161 0.48 7.96 4.85
N ALA A 162 -0.75 8.30 4.48
CA ALA A 162 -1.62 7.42 3.71
C ALA A 162 -0.97 7.05 2.36
N ARG A 163 -0.48 8.03 1.60
CA ARG A 163 0.21 7.79 0.32
C ARG A 163 1.41 6.85 0.52
N PHE A 164 2.28 7.13 1.47
CA PHE A 164 3.48 6.31 1.71
C PHE A 164 3.12 4.90 2.15
N PHE A 165 2.09 4.73 2.99
CA PHE A 165 1.55 3.42 3.36
C PHE A 165 1.18 2.61 2.14
N PHE A 166 0.35 3.16 1.25
CA PHE A 166 -0.11 2.44 0.07
C PHE A 166 0.98 2.23 -0.99
N ASN A 167 1.84 3.23 -1.22
CA ASN A 167 2.92 3.13 -2.21
C ASN A 167 4.01 2.14 -1.80
N THR A 168 4.22 1.93 -0.50
CA THR A 168 5.12 0.89 0.02
C THR A 168 4.47 -0.49 0.08
N GLY A 169 3.25 -0.65 -0.44
CA GLY A 169 2.54 -1.92 -0.55
C GLY A 169 1.58 -2.23 0.61
N GLY A 170 1.24 -1.24 1.43
CA GLY A 170 0.28 -1.40 2.52
C GLY A 170 -1.13 -1.78 2.02
N GLU A 171 -1.84 -2.57 2.82
CA GLU A 171 -3.22 -2.97 2.58
C GLU A 171 -4.06 -2.87 3.86
N ILE A 172 -5.31 -2.46 3.70
CA ILE A 172 -6.36 -2.65 4.72
C ILE A 172 -7.17 -3.86 4.30
N ARG A 173 -7.28 -4.85 5.18
CA ARG A 173 -7.98 -6.11 4.89
C ARG A 173 -9.25 -6.22 5.71
N ILE A 174 -10.33 -6.61 5.05
CA ILE A 174 -11.65 -6.72 5.67
C ILE A 174 -12.18 -8.12 5.40
N ASP A 175 -12.42 -8.86 6.48
CA ASP A 175 -12.99 -10.19 6.43
C ASP A 175 -14.21 -10.30 7.35
N ALA A 176 -15.02 -11.32 7.11
CA ALA A 176 -16.13 -11.64 7.99
C ALA A 176 -16.40 -13.15 8.00
N ASP A 177 -16.72 -13.66 9.19
CA ASP A 177 -17.02 -15.07 9.41
C ASP A 177 -18.23 -15.24 10.33
N ARG A 178 -18.81 -16.45 10.28
CA ARG A 178 -19.89 -16.87 11.17
C ARG A 178 -19.58 -18.24 11.73
N ALA A 179 -19.74 -18.40 13.04
CA ALA A 179 -19.50 -19.66 13.74
C ALA A 179 -20.66 -20.05 14.68
N GLY A 180 -20.89 -21.35 14.82
CA GLY A 180 -21.97 -21.90 15.64
C GLY A 180 -23.35 -21.66 15.04
N GLY A 181 -24.37 -21.56 15.91
CA GLY A 181 -25.76 -21.37 15.49
C GLY A 181 -26.46 -22.65 15.05
N SER A 182 -27.69 -22.49 14.57
CA SER A 182 -28.56 -23.57 14.12
C SER A 182 -28.17 -24.07 12.73
N ALA A 183 -28.37 -25.37 12.46
CA ALA A 183 -28.13 -25.96 11.13
C ALA A 183 -29.30 -25.66 10.18
N THR A 184 -29.44 -24.40 9.75
CA THR A 184 -30.50 -23.95 8.82
C THR A 184 -29.94 -23.68 7.43
N ALA A 185 -30.80 -23.72 6.42
CA ALA A 185 -30.42 -23.36 5.05
C ALA A 185 -30.02 -21.87 4.93
N GLN A 186 -30.62 -21.01 5.75
CA GLN A 186 -30.26 -19.59 5.89
C GLN A 186 -28.80 -19.43 6.35
N ASN A 187 -28.40 -20.12 7.42
CA ASN A 187 -27.03 -20.06 7.91
C ASN A 187 -26.02 -20.67 6.94
N ALA A 188 -26.35 -21.80 6.32
CA ALA A 188 -25.51 -22.40 5.29
C ALA A 188 -25.30 -21.48 4.08
N ASN A 189 -26.34 -20.69 3.72
CA ASN A 189 -26.24 -19.69 2.67
C ASN A 189 -25.27 -18.55 3.06
N TRP A 190 -25.36 -18.03 4.28
CA TRP A 190 -24.43 -17.01 4.76
C TRP A 190 -23.01 -17.51 4.87
N ASP A 191 -22.77 -18.73 5.36
CA ASP A 191 -21.44 -19.33 5.39
C ASP A 191 -20.85 -19.41 3.97
N SER A 192 -21.67 -19.77 2.97
CA SER A 192 -21.26 -19.79 1.57
C SER A 192 -20.95 -18.39 1.02
N ILE A 193 -21.74 -17.37 1.35
CA ILE A 193 -21.46 -15.98 0.94
C ILE A 193 -20.12 -15.54 1.53
N LEU A 194 -19.94 -15.67 2.85
CA LEU A 194 -18.73 -15.27 3.55
C LEU A 194 -17.49 -15.98 3.01
N ALA A 195 -17.56 -17.29 2.77
CA ALA A 195 -16.44 -18.05 2.20
C ALA A 195 -16.14 -17.67 0.74
N SER A 196 -17.16 -17.38 -0.07
CA SER A 196 -16.98 -16.97 -1.48
C SER A 196 -16.38 -15.57 -1.63
N VAL A 197 -16.66 -14.72 -0.65
CA VAL A 197 -16.04 -13.41 -0.51
C VAL A 197 -14.63 -13.66 0.04
N GLY A 198 -14.48 -14.06 1.29
CA GLY A 198 -13.19 -14.07 1.99
C GLY A 198 -12.64 -12.65 2.16
N ALA A 199 -11.36 -12.53 2.54
CA ALA A 199 -10.76 -11.23 2.81
C ALA A 199 -10.73 -10.33 1.56
N LEU A 200 -11.30 -9.12 1.69
CA LEU A 200 -11.05 -8.02 0.77
C LEU A 200 -9.71 -7.38 1.10
N ASN A 201 -8.84 -7.18 0.10
CA ASN A 201 -7.57 -6.45 0.25
C ASN A 201 -7.65 -5.08 -0.42
N PHE A 202 -7.73 -4.02 0.38
CA PHE A 202 -7.73 -2.62 -0.08
C PHE A 202 -6.30 -2.09 -0.11
N GLY A 203 -5.71 -1.96 -1.30
CA GLY A 203 -4.38 -1.39 -1.52
C GLY A 203 -4.41 -0.03 -2.24
N GLY A 204 -3.25 0.41 -2.74
CA GLY A 204 -3.08 1.74 -3.32
C GLY A 204 -4.02 2.09 -4.47
N ASN A 205 -4.30 1.14 -5.38
CA ASN A 205 -5.28 1.37 -6.47
C ASN A 205 -6.66 1.79 -5.92
N GLY A 206 -7.08 1.20 -4.79
CA GLY A 206 -8.33 1.58 -4.13
C GLY A 206 -8.24 2.96 -3.49
N TYR A 207 -7.15 3.25 -2.77
CA TYR A 207 -6.92 4.54 -2.13
C TYR A 207 -6.96 5.70 -3.12
N PHE A 208 -6.21 5.64 -4.23
CA PHE A 208 -6.17 6.73 -5.21
C PHE A 208 -7.48 6.89 -6.00
N ALA A 209 -8.33 5.87 -6.03
CA ALA A 209 -9.64 5.92 -6.69
C ALA A 209 -10.79 6.39 -5.78
N LEU A 210 -10.56 6.56 -4.46
CA LEU A 210 -11.62 6.96 -3.52
C LEU A 210 -12.25 8.30 -3.89
N THR A 211 -13.56 8.39 -3.69
CA THR A 211 -14.31 9.65 -3.74
C THR A 211 -14.82 10.00 -2.34
N SER A 212 -15.45 11.17 -2.19
CA SER A 212 -16.12 11.57 -0.94
C SER A 212 -17.45 10.85 -0.70
N ALA A 213 -17.92 10.06 -1.66
CA ALA A 213 -19.11 9.23 -1.55
C ALA A 213 -18.72 7.77 -1.33
N PHE A 214 -19.52 7.06 -0.53
CA PHE A 214 -19.36 5.61 -0.41
C PHE A 214 -19.53 4.98 -1.79
N SER A 215 -18.56 4.16 -2.15
CA SER A 215 -18.58 3.47 -3.42
C SER A 215 -18.02 2.08 -3.26
N ALA A 216 -18.66 1.14 -3.96
CA ALA A 216 -18.12 -0.18 -4.18
C ALA A 216 -17.20 -0.13 -5.43
N LEU A 217 -16.15 0.69 -5.41
CA LEU A 217 -15.17 0.75 -6.52
C LEU A 217 -14.11 -0.35 -6.39
N PRO A 218 -13.64 -1.02 -7.46
CA PRO A 218 -12.57 -1.99 -7.34
C PRO A 218 -11.25 -1.39 -6.80
N PRO A 219 -10.51 -2.09 -5.92
CA PRO A 219 -10.88 -3.39 -5.34
C PRO A 219 -11.91 -3.25 -4.20
N VAL A 220 -12.08 -2.05 -3.66
CA VAL A 220 -12.93 -1.65 -2.52
C VAL A 220 -14.39 -2.10 -2.56
N GLY A 221 -14.91 -2.40 -3.74
CA GLY A 221 -16.29 -2.80 -3.97
C GLY A 221 -16.43 -4.23 -4.36
N ARG A 222 -16.77 -5.05 -3.39
CA ARG A 222 -17.25 -6.38 -3.66
C ARG A 222 -18.63 -6.52 -3.08
N THR A 223 -19.60 -6.74 -3.96
CA THR A 223 -20.91 -7.28 -3.60
C THR A 223 -20.92 -8.72 -4.06
N VAL A 224 -21.11 -9.64 -3.13
CA VAL A 224 -21.46 -11.02 -3.48
C VAL A 224 -22.89 -11.25 -3.05
N THR A 225 -23.67 -11.80 -3.98
CA THR A 225 -25.05 -12.21 -3.73
C THR A 225 -25.11 -13.72 -3.82
N SER A 226 -26.04 -14.36 -3.09
CA SER A 226 -26.13 -15.82 -3.14
C SER A 226 -26.62 -16.36 -4.49
N GLY A 227 -27.35 -15.55 -5.28
CA GLY A 227 -27.73 -15.84 -6.65
C GLY A 227 -28.79 -16.93 -6.87
N TYR A 228 -29.24 -17.65 -5.83
CA TYR A 228 -30.13 -18.80 -5.98
C TYR A 228 -31.24 -18.92 -4.92
N GLY A 229 -32.45 -19.32 -5.37
CA GLY A 229 -33.56 -19.74 -4.51
C GLY A 229 -34.12 -18.63 -3.60
N TYR A 230 -34.72 -19.04 -2.48
CA TYR A 230 -35.31 -18.10 -1.50
C TYR A 230 -34.30 -17.14 -0.86
N TYR A 231 -33.00 -17.44 -0.96
CA TYR A 231 -31.91 -16.67 -0.37
C TYR A 231 -31.20 -15.78 -1.40
N GLY A 232 -31.66 -15.73 -2.65
CA GLY A 232 -30.98 -15.10 -3.79
C GLY A 232 -30.61 -13.62 -3.61
N ALA A 233 -31.32 -12.92 -2.72
CA ALA A 233 -31.09 -11.51 -2.41
C ALA A 233 -30.18 -11.27 -1.19
N ASN A 234 -29.71 -12.33 -0.52
CA ASN A 234 -28.70 -12.21 0.53
C ASN A 234 -27.40 -11.71 -0.07
N SER A 235 -26.78 -10.72 0.56
CA SER A 235 -25.56 -10.12 0.05
C SER A 235 -24.65 -9.52 1.13
N TRP A 236 -23.36 -9.55 0.86
CA TRP A 236 -22.36 -8.78 1.59
C TRP A 236 -21.72 -7.78 0.63
N THR A 237 -21.83 -6.50 0.97
CA THR A 237 -21.21 -5.38 0.27
C THR A 237 -20.19 -4.70 1.16
N ILE A 238 -18.98 -4.53 0.65
CA ILE A 238 -17.99 -3.63 1.25
C ILE A 238 -17.90 -2.38 0.38
N SER A 239 -17.84 -1.22 1.02
CA SER A 239 -17.69 0.07 0.36
C SER A 239 -16.75 0.96 1.16
N ALA A 240 -16.14 1.93 0.51
CA ALA A 240 -15.38 2.96 1.21
C ALA A 240 -15.52 4.33 0.57
N LYS A 241 -15.09 5.33 1.34
CA LYS A 241 -14.91 6.72 0.90
C LYS A 241 -13.74 7.35 1.64
N ARG A 242 -13.26 8.48 1.13
CA ARG A 242 -12.45 9.42 1.92
C ARG A 242 -13.37 10.38 2.67
N ASP A 243 -13.00 10.73 3.89
CA ASP A 243 -13.76 11.69 4.72
C ASP A 243 -13.19 13.10 4.66
N ASP A 244 -11.99 13.27 4.14
CA ASP A 244 -11.29 14.54 4.06
C ASP A 244 -10.82 14.86 2.62
N ALA A 245 -10.19 16.03 2.48
CA ALA A 245 -9.74 16.54 1.19
C ALA A 245 -8.44 15.86 0.74
N ALA A 246 -8.26 15.77 -0.58
CA ALA A 246 -7.00 15.36 -1.16
C ALA A 246 -5.87 16.34 -0.77
N GLY A 247 -4.68 15.81 -0.53
CA GLY A 247 -3.48 16.59 -0.19
C GLY A 247 -2.78 17.15 -1.43
N SER A 248 -1.80 18.03 -1.22
CA SER A 248 -1.08 18.72 -2.31
C SER A 248 -0.17 17.82 -3.16
N ASN A 249 0.26 16.68 -2.62
CA ASN A 249 1.17 15.73 -3.28
C ASN A 249 0.42 14.56 -3.97
N GLY A 250 -0.81 14.81 -4.43
CA GLY A 250 -1.64 13.79 -5.09
C GLY A 250 -2.14 12.66 -4.18
N GLY A 251 -2.03 12.81 -2.85
CA GLY A 251 -2.68 11.92 -1.89
C GLY A 251 -4.19 12.14 -1.86
N ASN A 252 -4.97 11.10 -1.54
CA ASN A 252 -6.42 11.10 -1.67
C ASN A 252 -7.18 11.16 -0.33
N GLY A 253 -6.65 11.95 0.61
CA GLY A 253 -7.17 12.08 1.97
C GLY A 253 -6.32 11.33 3.01
N SER A 254 -6.43 11.72 4.26
CA SER A 254 -5.82 11.08 5.42
C SER A 254 -6.77 10.15 6.16
N ILE A 255 -8.08 10.26 5.90
CA ILE A 255 -9.11 9.52 6.61
C ILE A 255 -9.93 8.70 5.62
N ILE A 256 -9.89 7.39 5.76
CA ILE A 256 -10.68 6.45 4.97
C ILE A 256 -11.77 5.85 5.85
N ARG A 257 -13.00 5.86 5.35
CA ARG A 257 -14.12 5.22 6.02
C ARG A 257 -14.57 4.00 5.22
N PHE A 258 -14.62 2.86 5.90
CA PHE A 258 -15.12 1.61 5.33
C PHE A 258 -16.48 1.26 5.94
N LYS A 259 -17.34 0.67 5.12
CA LYS A 259 -18.61 0.11 5.54
C LYS A 259 -18.81 -1.27 4.95
N SER A 260 -19.01 -2.24 5.84
CA SER A 260 -19.45 -3.59 5.51
C SER A 260 -20.95 -3.69 5.79
N SER A 261 -21.73 -4.01 4.77
CA SER A 261 -23.19 -4.08 4.79
C SER A 261 -23.62 -5.51 4.44
N PHE A 262 -24.33 -6.15 5.36
CA PHE A 262 -24.83 -7.51 5.21
C PHE A 262 -26.35 -7.45 5.11
N LEU A 263 -26.88 -7.64 3.91
CA LEU A 263 -28.31 -7.64 3.64
C LEU A 263 -28.81 -9.08 3.61
N ASP A 264 -29.74 -9.38 4.52
CA ASP A 264 -30.52 -10.61 4.53
C ASP A 264 -31.88 -10.37 3.86
N GLY A 265 -31.87 -10.48 2.54
CA GLY A 265 -33.01 -10.21 1.66
C GLY A 265 -33.86 -11.44 1.35
N HIS A 266 -33.72 -12.52 2.12
CA HIS A 266 -34.45 -13.76 1.84
C HIS A 266 -35.98 -13.56 1.88
N THR A 267 -36.70 -14.40 1.13
CA THR A 267 -38.16 -14.30 0.97
C THR A 267 -38.90 -15.61 1.28
N ASN A 268 -38.27 -16.52 2.04
CA ASN A 268 -38.90 -17.77 2.42
C ASN A 268 -40.11 -17.53 3.37
N VAL A 269 -40.98 -18.54 3.48
CA VAL A 269 -42.18 -18.51 4.35
C VAL A 269 -41.89 -18.94 5.79
N PHE A 270 -40.66 -19.35 6.07
CA PHE A 270 -40.17 -19.74 7.39
C PHE A 270 -39.40 -18.54 7.93
N PHE A 271 -39.73 -18.02 9.11
CA PHE A 271 -39.05 -16.84 9.68
C PHE A 271 -37.63 -17.19 10.17
N ASP A 272 -36.78 -17.63 9.25
CA ASP A 272 -35.44 -18.10 9.52
C ASP A 272 -34.54 -16.89 9.76
N GLN A 273 -33.83 -16.89 10.89
CA GLN A 273 -32.87 -15.84 11.21
C GLN A 273 -31.45 -16.35 10.96
N VAL A 274 -30.56 -15.43 10.68
CA VAL A 274 -29.13 -15.68 10.79
C VAL A 274 -28.78 -15.70 12.27
N ASP A 275 -28.22 -16.79 12.77
CA ASP A 275 -27.83 -16.94 14.17
C ASP A 275 -26.38 -17.42 14.31
N GLY A 276 -25.94 -17.66 15.54
CA GLY A 276 -24.54 -17.91 15.87
C GLY A 276 -23.77 -16.63 16.13
N THR A 277 -22.45 -16.72 16.09
CA THR A 277 -21.56 -15.58 16.30
C THR A 277 -21.00 -15.12 14.96
N PHE A 278 -21.34 -13.89 14.60
CA PHE A 278 -20.85 -13.20 13.42
C PHE A 278 -19.71 -12.29 13.83
N THR A 279 -18.59 -12.34 13.10
CA THR A 279 -17.40 -11.55 13.38
C THR A 279 -17.00 -10.81 12.12
N SER A 280 -16.74 -9.51 12.23
CA SER A 280 -16.06 -8.73 11.21
C SER A 280 -14.66 -8.40 11.72
N THR A 281 -13.65 -8.75 10.92
CA THR A 281 -12.24 -8.64 11.27
C THR A 281 -11.56 -7.68 10.31
N ILE A 282 -10.80 -6.72 10.86
CA ILE A 282 -10.00 -5.78 10.09
C ILE A 282 -8.54 -6.05 10.40
N GLU A 283 -7.74 -6.15 9.36
CA GLU A 283 -6.28 -6.31 9.47
C GLU A 283 -5.57 -5.21 8.70
N GLU A 284 -4.37 -4.92 9.17
CA GLU A 284 -3.38 -4.12 8.45
C GLU A 284 -2.32 -5.06 7.90
N ARG A 285 -2.05 -4.99 6.59
CA ARG A 285 -0.75 -5.38 6.06
C ARG A 285 0.09 -4.14 5.86
N ARG A 286 1.29 -4.09 6.43
CA ARG A 286 2.21 -2.96 6.29
C ARG A 286 3.60 -3.39 5.88
N SER A 287 4.32 -2.48 5.23
CA SER A 287 5.74 -2.63 4.97
C SER A 287 6.54 -2.70 6.27
N THR A 288 7.61 -3.49 6.25
CA THR A 288 8.59 -3.66 7.31
C THR A 288 10.00 -3.58 6.73
N GLY A 289 11.03 -3.64 7.57
CA GLY A 289 12.42 -3.54 7.13
C GLY A 289 12.80 -2.10 6.79
N ILE A 290 12.98 -1.80 5.51
CA ILE A 290 13.61 -0.55 5.05
C ILE A 290 12.63 0.64 5.09
N PHE A 291 11.46 0.49 4.46
CA PHE A 291 10.45 1.56 4.35
C PHE A 291 9.27 1.35 5.31
N VAL A 292 9.54 1.19 6.61
CA VAL A 292 8.51 1.05 7.66
C VAL A 292 7.60 2.28 7.70
N ARG A 293 6.29 2.07 7.65
CA ARG A 293 5.29 3.14 7.80
C ARG A 293 4.59 3.07 9.16
N PRO A 294 4.18 4.21 9.73
CA PRO A 294 3.37 4.24 10.94
C PRO A 294 2.07 3.46 10.74
N THR A 295 1.63 2.73 11.77
CA THR A 295 0.30 2.12 11.77
C THR A 295 -0.76 3.24 11.85
N PRO A 296 -1.80 3.23 11.00
CA PRO A 296 -2.90 4.17 11.14
C PRO A 296 -3.75 3.80 12.35
N THR A 297 -4.56 4.76 12.80
CA THR A 297 -5.52 4.53 13.89
C THR A 297 -6.81 3.93 13.32
N PHE A 298 -7.22 2.78 13.86
CA PHE A 298 -8.48 2.11 13.49
C PHE A 298 -9.53 2.36 14.56
N THR A 299 -10.73 2.80 14.16
CA THR A 299 -11.84 3.08 15.10
C THR A 299 -13.17 2.58 14.53
N THR A 300 -13.89 1.77 15.31
CA THR A 300 -15.29 1.43 15.02
C THR A 300 -16.17 2.67 15.19
N ILE A 301 -16.97 3.00 14.18
CA ILE A 301 -18.00 4.04 14.22
C ILE A 301 -19.37 3.42 14.50
N ILE A 302 -19.69 2.33 13.80
CA ILE A 302 -20.90 1.55 14.02
C ILE A 302 -20.46 0.12 14.25
N PRO A 303 -20.61 -0.45 15.47
CA PRO A 303 -20.29 -1.85 15.70
C PRO A 303 -21.24 -2.74 14.92
N LEU A 304 -20.88 -4.00 14.74
CA LEU A 304 -21.69 -5.00 14.04
C LEU A 304 -23.09 -5.11 14.67
N THR A 305 -24.04 -4.36 14.11
CA THR A 305 -25.37 -4.15 14.66
C THR A 305 -26.38 -4.01 13.54
N SER A 306 -27.67 -4.04 13.88
CA SER A 306 -28.72 -3.72 12.92
C SER A 306 -28.53 -2.29 12.44
N GLY A 307 -28.39 -2.10 11.12
CA GLY A 307 -28.24 -0.76 10.57
C GLY A 307 -29.55 0.03 10.61
N ASN A 308 -29.43 1.36 10.49
CA ASN A 308 -30.56 2.29 10.44
C ASN A 308 -31.18 2.40 9.04
#